data_AF-A0A7X2MRB1-F1
#
_entry.id   AF-A0A7X2MRB1-F1
#
_cell.length_a   1.000
_cell.length_b   1.000
_cell.length_c   1.000
_cell.angle_alpha   90.00
_cell.angle_beta   90.00
_cell.angle_gamma   90.00
#
_symmetry.space_group_name_H-M   'P 1'
#
loop_
_entity.id
_entity.type
_entity.pdbx_description
1 polymer ?
#
loop_
_entity_poly.entity_id
_entity_poly.type
_entity_poly.pdbx_seq_one_letter_code
_entity_poly.pdbx_strand_id
1 'polypeptide(L)'
;MKLTHLLLAVMITAIWGVNFSVIKLGLQAVDPFILAGIRFTLCALPALFFIKKPDVPWRYLISYGLVFGIGLWGLVNLGIKTGLSAGIASLLLQFSAFFTLLLGGWVFK
;
A
#
# COMPACT_ATOMS: atom_id res chain seq x y z
N MET A 1 -16.35 17.12 15.14
CA MET A 1 -15.42 17.00 13.99
C MET A 1 -15.84 18.03 12.95
N LYS A 2 -14.93 18.92 12.48
CA LYS A 2 -15.30 19.90 11.43
C LYS A 2 -15.73 19.16 10.16
N LEU A 3 -16.79 19.62 9.48
CA LEU A 3 -17.33 19.02 8.26
C LEU A 3 -16.25 18.79 7.19
N THR A 4 -15.26 19.68 7.13
CA THR A 4 -14.07 19.57 6.26
C THR A 4 -13.29 18.27 6.48
N HIS A 5 -13.09 17.83 7.72
CA HIS A 5 -12.36 16.58 8.00
C HIS A 5 -13.17 15.36 7.56
N LEU A 6 -14.50 15.40 7.70
CA LEU A 6 -15.37 14.32 7.25
C LEU A 6 -15.36 14.20 5.71
N LEU A 7 -15.48 15.33 5.00
CA LEU A 7 -15.40 15.36 3.54
C LEU A 7 -14.03 14.87 3.04
N LEU A 8 -12.94 15.29 3.67
CA LEU A 8 -11.60 14.79 3.34
C LEU A 8 -11.47 13.29 3.56
N ALA A 9 -11.97 12.76 4.68
CA ALA A 9 -11.92 11.32 4.98
C ALA A 9 -12.70 10.50 3.94
N VAL A 10 -13.90 10.96 3.56
CA VAL A 10 -14.72 10.32 2.53
C VAL A 10 -13.99 10.36 1.18
N MET A 11 -13.41 11.50 0.81
CA MET A 11 -12.68 11.65 -0.44
C MET A 11 -11.45 10.73 -0.51
N ILE A 12 -10.65 10.67 0.55
CA ILE A 12 -9.50 9.77 0.65
C ILE A 12 -9.94 8.31 0.52
N THR A 13 -11.04 7.94 1.19
CA THR A 13 -11.60 6.58 1.13
C THR A 13 -12.06 6.24 -0.29
N ALA A 14 -12.72 7.18 -0.98
CA ALA A 14 -13.13 6.99 -2.38
C ALA A 14 -11.94 6.81 -3.31
N ILE A 15 -10.89 7.63 -3.16
CA ILE A 15 -9.65 7.54 -3.96
C ILE A 15 -9.00 6.16 -3.76
N TRP A 16 -8.92 5.69 -2.52
CA TRP A 16 -8.39 4.36 -2.22
C TRP A 16 -9.26 3.23 -2.79
N GLY A 17 -10.59 3.34 -2.69
CA GLY A 17 -11.51 2.38 -3.31
C GLY A 17 -11.30 2.27 -4.83
N VAL A 18 -11.16 3.40 -5.52
CA VAL A 18 -10.85 3.44 -6.95
C VAL A 18 -9.47 2.82 -7.23
N ASN A 19 -8.49 3.03 -6.35
CA ASN A 19 -7.15 2.46 -6.51
C ASN A 19 -7.18 0.92 -6.62
N PHE A 20 -7.96 0.24 -5.77
CA PHE A 20 -8.14 -1.22 -5.84
C PHE A 20 -8.77 -1.69 -7.16
N SER A 21 -9.74 -0.93 -7.68
CA SER A 21 -10.35 -1.21 -8.98
C SER A 21 -9.34 -1.06 -10.12
N VAL A 22 -8.52 0.00 -10.10
CA VAL A 22 -7.47 0.23 -11.11
C VAL A 22 -6.42 -0.88 -11.06
N ILE A 23 -6.03 -1.35 -9.86
CA ILE A 23 -5.12 -2.49 -9.71
C ILE A 23 -5.71 -3.73 -10.37
N LYS A 24 -6.98 -4.06 -10.09
CA LYS A 24 -7.64 -5.21 -10.68
C LYS A 24 -7.67 -5.15 -12.21
N LEU A 25 -7.89 -3.95 -12.77
CA LEU A 25 -7.83 -3.72 -14.22
C LEU A 25 -6.39 -3.87 -14.75
N GLY A 26 -5.40 -3.29 -14.09
CA GLY A 26 -3.99 -3.40 -14.49
C GLY A 26 -3.47 -4.84 -14.47
N LEU A 27 -3.95 -5.66 -13.53
CA LEU A 27 -3.60 -7.08 -13.42
C LEU A 27 -4.16 -7.95 -14.55
N GLN A 28 -5.09 -7.44 -15.36
CA GLN A 28 -5.54 -8.15 -16.57
C GLN A 28 -4.49 -8.17 -17.68
N ALA A 29 -3.63 -7.15 -17.72
CA ALA A 29 -2.62 -6.97 -18.77
C ALA A 29 -1.18 -7.17 -18.27
N VAL A 30 -0.92 -7.00 -16.97
CA VAL A 30 0.43 -6.95 -16.41
C VAL A 30 0.56 -7.89 -15.20
N ASP A 31 1.72 -8.53 -15.07
CA ASP A 31 2.04 -9.35 -13.91
C ASP A 31 2.03 -8.57 -12.58
N PRO A 32 1.65 -9.21 -11.47
CA PRO A 32 1.37 -8.52 -10.21
C PRO A 32 2.60 -7.86 -9.60
N PHE A 33 3.76 -8.52 -9.71
CA PHE A 33 5.02 -7.98 -9.24
C PHE A 33 5.54 -6.84 -10.13
N ILE A 34 5.29 -6.91 -11.44
CA ILE A 34 5.68 -5.86 -12.38
C ILE A 34 4.79 -4.63 -12.18
N LEU A 35 3.47 -4.81 -12.00
CA LEU A 35 2.54 -3.73 -11.71
C LEU A 35 2.91 -3.02 -10.39
N ALA A 36 3.24 -3.79 -9.35
CA ALA A 36 3.75 -3.25 -8.10
C ALA A 36 5.07 -2.48 -8.33
N GLY A 37 6.03 -3.09 -9.05
CA GLY A 37 7.31 -2.47 -9.38
C GLY A 37 7.16 -1.15 -10.10
N ILE A 38 6.40 -1.10 -11.20
CA ILE A 38 6.13 0.13 -11.96
C ILE A 38 5.50 1.19 -11.07
N ARG A 39 4.49 0.83 -10.29
CA ARG A 39 3.82 1.76 -9.37
C ARG A 39 4.81 2.37 -8.37
N PHE A 40 5.66 1.55 -7.74
CA PHE A 40 6.63 2.05 -6.77
C PHE A 40 7.77 2.83 -7.43
N THR A 41 8.26 2.42 -8.59
CA THR A 41 9.30 3.13 -9.33
C THR A 41 8.80 4.49 -9.81
N LEU A 42 7.60 4.57 -10.37
CA LEU A 42 6.98 5.84 -10.79
C LEU A 42 6.71 6.78 -9.62
N CYS A 43 6.49 6.26 -8.41
CA CYS A 43 6.34 7.06 -7.20
C CYS A 43 7.71 7.50 -6.64
N ALA A 44 8.69 6.60 -6.65
CA ALA A 44 10.02 6.84 -6.10
C ALA A 44 10.87 7.80 -6.97
N LEU A 45 10.75 7.72 -8.30
CA LEU A 45 11.49 8.59 -9.23
C LEU A 45 11.28 10.08 -8.96
N PRO A 46 10.06 10.63 -8.97
CA PRO A 46 9.83 12.03 -8.65
C PRO A 46 10.19 12.33 -7.19
N ALA A 47 9.87 11.43 -6.25
CA ALA A 47 10.23 11.60 -4.85
C ALA A 47 11.75 11.79 -4.64
N LEU A 48 12.60 11.12 -5.43
CA LEU A 48 14.04 11.26 -5.34
C LEU A 48 14.54 12.68 -5.70
N PHE A 49 13.84 13.37 -6.61
CA PHE A 49 14.18 14.74 -7.01
C PHE A 49 13.64 15.80 -6.04
N PHE A 50 12.47 15.57 -5.44
CA PHE A 50 11.80 16.56 -4.57
C PHE A 50 12.07 16.36 -3.07
N ILE A 51 12.42 15.16 -2.63
CA ILE A 51 12.52 14.81 -1.21
C ILE A 51 13.98 14.53 -0.84
N LYS A 52 14.52 15.30 0.10
CA LYS A 52 15.85 15.06 0.66
C LYS A 52 15.87 13.71 1.37
N LYS A 53 16.91 12.91 1.13
CA LYS A 53 17.12 11.61 1.80
C LYS A 53 16.99 11.76 3.33
N PRO A 54 16.17 10.94 3.99
CA PRO A 54 16.11 10.89 5.46
C PRO A 54 17.41 10.34 6.07
N ASP A 55 17.75 10.79 7.27
CA ASP A 55 18.97 10.39 8.01
C ASP A 55 18.81 9.00 8.64
N VAL A 56 18.62 7.99 7.78
CA VAL A 56 18.48 6.59 8.16
C VAL A 56 19.49 5.72 7.41
N PRO A 57 20.03 4.66 8.05
CA PRO A 57 20.90 3.72 7.37
C PRO A 57 20.20 3.10 6.16
N TRP A 58 20.92 3.00 5.04
CA TRP A 58 20.40 2.46 3.77
C TRP A 58 19.77 1.07 3.92
N ARG A 59 20.27 0.26 4.86
CA ARG A 59 19.73 -1.07 5.19
C ARG A 59 18.26 -1.02 5.58
N TYR A 60 17.84 -0.07 6.42
CA TYR A 60 16.45 0.07 6.85
C TYR A 60 15.57 0.60 5.72
N LEU A 61 16.09 1.53 4.92
CA LEU A 61 15.36 2.07 3.77
C LEU A 61 15.06 0.97 2.73
N ILE A 62 16.07 0.18 2.40
CA ILE A 62 15.95 -0.92 1.43
C ILE A 62 15.08 -2.04 2.00
N SER A 63 15.30 -2.47 3.25
CA SER A 63 14.52 -3.56 3.84
C SER A 63 13.05 -3.19 3.96
N TYR A 64 12.73 -1.96 4.41
CA TYR A 64 11.36 -1.49 4.48
C TYR A 64 10.71 -1.42 3.10
N GLY A 65 11.42 -0.89 2.09
CA GLY A 65 10.95 -0.84 0.71
C GLY A 65 10.64 -2.23 0.14
N LEU A 66 11.51 -3.22 0.39
CA LEU A 66 11.31 -4.60 -0.05
C LEU A 66 10.12 -5.26 0.66
N VAL A 67 10.05 -5.18 1.99
CA VAL A 67 8.97 -5.79 2.77
C VAL A 67 7.62 -5.16 2.44
N PHE A 68 7.57 -3.83 2.32
CA PHE A 68 6.33 -3.13 2.01
C PHE A 68 5.92 -3.29 0.54
N GLY A 69 6.85 -3.09 -0.39
CA GLY A 69 6.56 -3.12 -1.81
C GLY A 69 6.38 -4.53 -2.35
N ILE A 70 7.38 -5.38 -2.18
CA ILE A 70 7.36 -6.76 -2.69
C ILE A 70 6.57 -7.67 -1.77
N GLY A 71 6.76 -7.55 -0.45
CA GLY A 71 6.04 -8.36 0.53
C GLY A 71 4.55 -8.03 0.55
N LEU A 72 4.16 -6.91 1.16
CA LEU A 72 2.74 -6.57 1.34
C LEU A 72 2.03 -6.37 0.01
N TRP A 73 2.50 -5.43 -0.81
CA TRP A 73 1.80 -5.07 -2.04
C TRP A 73 1.96 -6.11 -3.15
N GLY A 74 3.10 -6.79 -3.25
CA GLY A 74 3.26 -7.91 -4.18
C GLY A 74 2.29 -9.05 -3.86
N LEU A 75 2.15 -9.44 -2.59
CA LEU A 75 1.19 -10.47 -2.17
C LEU A 75 -0.27 -10.04 -2.39
N VAL A 76 -0.62 -8.78 -2.13
CA VAL A 76 -1.97 -8.27 -2.41
C VAL A 76 -2.30 -8.35 -3.90
N ASN A 77 -1.38 -7.88 -4.75
CA ASN A 77 -1.54 -7.95 -6.20
C ASN A 77 -1.65 -9.40 -6.70
N LEU A 78 -0.83 -10.30 -6.14
CA LEU A 78 -0.90 -11.73 -6.42
C LEU A 78 -2.26 -12.31 -6.02
N GLY A 79 -2.75 -12.00 -4.82
CA GLY A 79 -4.06 -12.43 -4.34
C GLY A 79 -5.20 -12.01 -5.26
N ILE A 80 -5.19 -10.75 -5.73
CA ILE A 80 -6.18 -10.25 -6.68
C ILE A 80 -6.09 -11.01 -8.02
N LYS A 81 -4.88 -11.29 -8.52
CA LYS A 81 -4.68 -12.07 -9.75
C LYS A 81 -5.16 -13.51 -9.62
N THR A 82 -4.99 -14.14 -8.45
CA THR A 82 -5.44 -15.52 -8.19
C THR A 82 -6.95 -15.66 -8.00
N GLY A 83 -7.71 -14.58 -8.14
CA GLY A 83 -9.18 -14.59 -8.11
C GLY A 83 -9.80 -13.86 -6.91
N LEU A 84 -8.99 -13.28 -6.02
CA LEU A 84 -9.53 -12.46 -4.94
C LEU A 84 -10.14 -11.17 -5.52
N SER A 85 -11.36 -10.83 -5.11
CA SER A 85 -11.95 -9.57 -5.53
C SER A 85 -11.18 -8.39 -4.89
N ALA A 86 -11.13 -7.26 -5.61
CA ALA A 86 -10.49 -6.06 -5.12
C ALA A 86 -11.11 -5.56 -3.80
N GLY A 87 -12.42 -5.80 -3.61
CA GLY A 87 -13.14 -5.49 -2.37
C GLY A 87 -12.68 -6.36 -1.20
N ILE A 88 -12.54 -7.68 -1.38
CA ILE A 88 -12.04 -8.57 -0.32
C ILE A 88 -10.57 -8.24 0.01
N ALA A 89 -9.76 -7.94 -1.01
CA ALA A 89 -8.38 -7.50 -0.79
C ALA A 89 -8.30 -6.21 0.05
N SER A 90 -9.16 -5.23 -0.24
CA SER A 90 -9.25 -3.99 0.54
C SER A 90 -9.67 -4.26 1.98
N LEU A 91 -10.66 -5.14 2.19
CA LEU A 91 -11.11 -5.52 3.54
C LEU A 91 -10.00 -6.22 4.32
N LEU A 92 -9.25 -7.12 3.67
CA LEU A 92 -8.13 -7.83 4.29
C LEU A 92 -7.05 -6.86 4.76
N LEU A 93 -6.76 -5.81 4.00
CA LEU A 93 -5.79 -4.78 4.42
C LEU A 93 -6.24 -4.02 5.66
N GLN A 94 -7.54 -3.86 5.90
CA GLN A 94 -8.04 -3.23 7.13
C GLN A 94 -7.74 -4.07 8.39
N PHE A 95 -7.50 -5.38 8.24
CA PHE A 95 -7.05 -6.21 9.36
C PHE A 95 -5.68 -5.80 9.90
N SER A 96 -4.85 -5.11 9.10
CA SER A 96 -3.55 -4.60 9.54
C SER A 96 -3.67 -3.69 10.77
N ALA A 97 -4.77 -2.96 10.93
CA ALA A 97 -5.02 -2.13 12.11
C ALA A 97 -5.13 -2.96 13.39
N PHE A 98 -5.82 -4.11 13.33
CA PHE A 98 -5.93 -5.04 14.46
C PHE A 98 -4.58 -5.69 14.77
N PHE A 99 -3.84 -6.14 13.75
CA PHE A 99 -2.49 -6.68 13.95
C PHE A 99 -1.55 -5.65 14.57
N THR A 100 -1.63 -4.39 14.13
CA THR A 100 -0.84 -3.29 14.68
C THR A 100 -1.18 -3.04 16.15
N LEU A 101 -2.46 -3.10 16.53
CA LEU A 101 -2.88 -2.96 17.92
C LEU A 101 -2.37 -4.11 18.80
N LEU A 102 -2.51 -5.36 18.34
CA LEU A 102 -2.05 -6.55 19.06
C LEU A 102 -0.53 -6.57 19.24
N LEU A 103 0.21 -6.31 18.16
CA LEU A 103 1.66 -6.19 18.19
C LEU A 103 2.09 -5.02 19.07
N GLY A 104 1.39 -3.89 19.00
CA GLY A 104 1.66 -2.72 19.82
C GLY A 104 1.56 -3.03 21.32
N GLY A 105 0.49 -3.71 21.74
CA GLY A 105 0.31 -4.13 23.13
C GLY A 105 1.28 -5.23 23.60
N TRP A 106 1.91 -5.96 22.67
CA TRP A 106 2.91 -6.98 23.00
C TRP A 106 4.34 -6.45 23.02
N VAL A 107 4.70 -5.59 22.05
CA VAL A 107 6.06 -5.05 21.87
C VAL A 107 6.33 -3.84 22.77
N PHE A 108 5.34 -2.96 22.97
CA PHE A 108 5.49 -1.75 23.79
C PHE A 108 4.93 -1.94 25.21
N LYS A 109 4.97 -3.18 25.71
CA LYS A 109 4.58 -3.51 27.07
C LYS A 109 5.66 -3.10 28.07
#